data_AF-A0A9X9X812-F1
#
_entry.id   AF-A0A9X9X812-F1
#
_cell.length_a   1.000
_cell.length_b   1.000
_cell.length_c   1.000
_cell.angle_alpha   90.00
_cell.angle_beta   90.00
_cell.angle_gamma   90.00
#
_symmetry.space_group_name_H-M   'P 1'
#
loop_
_entity.id
_entity.type
_entity.pdbx_description
1 polymer ?
#
loop_
_entity_poly.entity_id
_entity_poly.type
_entity_poly.pdbx_seq_one_letter_code
_entity_poly.pdbx_strand_id
1 'polypeptide(L)'
;MARKPTARDLHALEAAQDIAYRAWEAPKAKRRALAEKALATSPLCADAHVILAMEEPAGSAEALAHWQRAVAAGAAALGPAGFREMEGEFWGWLETRPYMRALHGLAGALWAAGQAEDAIAQAREMLRLNPNDNQGVRYELLGWLLAEGRDDEVAALIDTYPEEGMAVWPWARTLLAFRREGAGPAADAALASAIEANSHVAPLLAGTKRRPKRPPAMYGWGDANEAAVVLEEIGAGWMLTPGAIAWLKAKLPPVPARRPSHTSGTGS
;
A
#
# COMPACT_ATOMS: atom_id res chain seq x y z
N MET A 1 -13.07 29.05 9.06
CA MET A 1 -12.62 28.04 10.05
C MET A 1 -13.82 27.20 10.45
N ALA A 2 -13.73 25.87 10.38
CA ALA A 2 -14.80 24.99 10.85
C ALA A 2 -14.97 25.14 12.38
N ARG A 3 -16.22 25.20 12.85
CA ARG A 3 -16.54 25.28 14.29
C ARG A 3 -16.06 24.00 14.97
N LYS A 4 -15.46 24.10 16.17
CA LYS A 4 -15.15 22.93 17.01
C LYS A 4 -16.44 22.11 17.26
N PRO A 5 -16.41 20.78 17.16
CA PRO A 5 -17.55 19.94 17.50
C PRO A 5 -18.02 20.17 18.94
N THR A 6 -19.33 20.22 19.15
CA THR A 6 -19.94 20.28 20.48
C THR A 6 -20.08 18.87 21.07
N ALA A 7 -20.35 18.75 22.38
CA ALA A 7 -20.63 17.45 23.00
C ALA A 7 -21.80 16.71 22.34
N ARG A 8 -22.82 17.46 21.87
CA ARG A 8 -23.94 16.88 21.12
C ARG A 8 -23.50 16.34 19.76
N ASP A 9 -22.59 17.04 19.08
CA ASP A 9 -22.05 16.60 17.79
C ASP A 9 -21.22 15.31 17.95
N LEU A 10 -20.43 15.21 19.03
CA LEU A 10 -19.64 14.02 19.36
C LEU A 10 -20.52 12.83 19.74
N HIS A 11 -21.58 13.04 20.54
CA HIS A 11 -22.52 11.97 20.86
C HIS A 11 -23.27 11.45 19.62
N ALA A 12 -23.65 12.35 18.71
CA ALA A 12 -24.22 11.95 17.42
C ALA A 12 -23.20 11.18 16.55
N LEU A 13 -21.93 11.57 16.60
CA LEU A 13 -20.85 10.87 15.90
C LEU A 13 -20.65 9.45 16.44
N GLU A 14 -20.68 9.23 17.76
CA GLU A 14 -20.60 7.89 18.36
C GLU A 14 -21.73 6.98 17.81
N ALA A 15 -22.97 7.48 17.84
CA ALA A 15 -24.12 6.74 17.30
C ALA A 15 -24.01 6.47 15.79
N ALA A 16 -23.47 7.43 15.02
CA ALA A 16 -23.21 7.26 13.60
C ALA A 16 -22.12 6.21 13.35
N GLN A 17 -21.08 6.20 14.19
CA GLN A 17 -19.96 5.27 14.09
C GLN A 17 -20.40 3.82 14.37
N ASP A 18 -21.31 3.60 15.33
CA ASP A 18 -21.94 2.29 15.54
C ASP A 18 -22.69 1.79 14.31
N ILE A 19 -23.38 2.69 13.59
CA ILE A 19 -24.06 2.35 12.34
C ILE A 19 -23.02 2.02 11.25
N ALA A 20 -21.90 2.75 11.19
CA ALA A 20 -20.82 2.47 10.25
C ALA A 20 -20.16 1.10 10.53
N TYR A 21 -19.92 0.73 11.79
CA TYR A 21 -19.44 -0.61 12.14
C TYR A 21 -20.39 -1.72 11.67
N ARG A 22 -21.69 -1.53 11.86
CA ARG A 22 -22.69 -2.46 11.31
C ARG A 22 -22.67 -2.50 9.78
N ALA A 23 -22.34 -1.40 9.11
CA ALA A 23 -22.20 -1.36 7.66
C ALA A 23 -20.98 -2.16 7.18
N TRP A 24 -19.84 -2.08 7.87
CA TRP A 24 -18.65 -2.87 7.55
C TRP A 24 -18.91 -4.37 7.53
N GLU A 25 -19.66 -4.86 8.52
CA GLU A 25 -20.03 -6.27 8.67
C GLU A 25 -21.22 -6.68 7.79
N ALA A 26 -21.95 -5.73 7.21
CA ALA A 26 -23.13 -6.02 6.42
C ALA A 26 -22.80 -6.58 5.03
N PRO A 27 -23.71 -7.40 4.45
CA PRO A 27 -23.65 -7.76 3.04
C PRO A 27 -23.63 -6.52 2.14
N LYS A 28 -22.93 -6.59 1.01
CA LYS A 28 -22.72 -5.47 0.07
C LYS A 28 -23.99 -4.67 -0.22
N ALA A 29 -25.11 -5.36 -0.48
CA ALA A 29 -26.40 -4.74 -0.80
C ALA A 29 -26.97 -3.79 0.28
N LYS A 30 -26.49 -3.86 1.53
CA LYS A 30 -26.95 -3.02 2.64
C LYS A 30 -25.97 -1.91 3.04
N ARG A 31 -24.72 -1.97 2.58
CA ARG A 31 -23.63 -1.09 3.05
C ARG A 31 -23.92 0.38 2.78
N ARG A 32 -24.31 0.71 1.55
CA ARG A 32 -24.66 2.08 1.14
C ARG A 32 -25.75 2.68 2.01
N ALA A 33 -26.87 1.98 2.16
CA ALA A 33 -28.00 2.49 2.95
C ALA A 33 -27.64 2.71 4.43
N LEU A 34 -26.79 1.86 5.01
CA LEU A 34 -26.31 2.04 6.38
C LEU A 34 -25.32 3.22 6.49
N ALA A 35 -24.42 3.39 5.52
CA ALA A 35 -23.51 4.53 5.49
C ALA A 35 -24.27 5.85 5.32
N GLU A 36 -25.27 5.91 4.44
CA GLU A 36 -26.14 7.08 4.28
C GLU A 36 -26.91 7.38 5.58
N LYS A 37 -27.38 6.34 6.28
CA LYS A 37 -28.00 6.50 7.60
C LYS A 37 -27.02 7.06 8.64
N ALA A 38 -25.78 6.57 8.66
CA ALA A 38 -24.75 7.10 9.55
C ALA A 38 -24.48 8.59 9.28
N LEU A 39 -24.39 9.01 8.01
CA LEU A 39 -24.24 10.42 7.64
C LEU A 39 -25.45 11.28 8.03
N ALA A 40 -26.66 10.72 7.93
CA ALA A 40 -27.87 11.40 8.41
C ALA A 40 -27.88 11.57 9.93
N THR A 41 -27.24 10.66 10.67
CA THR A 41 -27.05 10.76 12.13
C THR A 41 -25.94 11.75 12.48
N SER A 42 -24.80 11.71 11.80
CA SER A 42 -23.72 12.69 11.95
C SER A 42 -22.92 12.86 10.66
N PRO A 43 -22.78 14.11 10.15
CA PRO A 43 -21.94 14.37 8.97
C PRO A 43 -20.44 14.23 9.27
N LEU A 44 -20.05 14.06 10.55
CA LEU A 44 -18.67 13.85 10.96
C LEU A 44 -18.21 12.39 10.85
N CYS A 45 -19.10 11.47 10.46
CA CYS A 45 -18.77 10.04 10.36
C CYS A 45 -17.90 9.77 9.13
N ALA A 46 -16.58 9.84 9.32
CA ALA A 46 -15.59 9.57 8.26
C ALA A 46 -15.76 8.18 7.64
N ASP A 47 -15.97 7.14 8.46
CA ASP A 47 -16.13 5.77 7.97
C ASP A 47 -17.35 5.60 7.06
N ALA A 48 -18.42 6.37 7.26
CA ALA A 48 -19.56 6.32 6.36
C ALA A 48 -19.17 6.80 4.95
N HIS A 49 -18.36 7.86 4.86
CA HIS A 49 -17.81 8.28 3.58
C HIS A 49 -16.79 7.28 3.01
N VAL A 50 -15.96 6.64 3.83
CA VAL A 50 -15.07 5.54 3.42
C VAL A 50 -15.88 4.41 2.78
N ILE A 51 -16.94 3.94 3.43
CA ILE A 51 -17.79 2.87 2.92
C ILE A 51 -18.41 3.28 1.58
N LEU A 52 -18.94 4.49 1.47
CA LEU A 52 -19.51 4.98 0.21
C LEU A 52 -18.46 5.01 -0.89
N ALA A 53 -17.24 5.47 -0.60
CA ALA A 53 -16.15 5.47 -1.57
C ALA A 53 -15.81 4.06 -2.09
N MET A 54 -15.84 3.05 -1.22
CA MET A 54 -15.60 1.64 -1.59
C MET A 54 -16.75 1.00 -2.38
N GLU A 55 -17.98 1.53 -2.24
CA GLU A 55 -19.14 1.07 -2.99
C GLU A 55 -19.29 1.77 -4.35
N GLU A 56 -18.57 2.85 -4.58
CA GLU A 56 -18.43 3.46 -5.90
C GLU A 56 -17.49 2.66 -6.82
N PRO A 57 -17.62 2.77 -8.15
CA PRO A 57 -16.64 2.20 -9.07
C PRO A 57 -15.23 2.73 -8.76
N ALA A 58 -14.24 1.82 -8.71
CA ALA A 58 -12.86 2.20 -8.48
C ALA A 58 -12.38 3.22 -9.53
N GLY A 59 -11.73 4.29 -9.08
CA GLY A 59 -11.26 5.38 -9.94
C GLY A 59 -12.33 6.37 -10.40
N SER A 60 -13.60 6.24 -9.98
CA SER A 60 -14.64 7.23 -10.26
C SER A 60 -14.40 8.54 -9.52
N ALA A 61 -14.89 9.65 -10.10
CA ALA A 61 -14.84 10.96 -9.46
C ALA A 61 -15.66 10.97 -8.15
N GLU A 62 -16.76 10.21 -8.11
CA GLU A 62 -17.61 10.03 -6.94
C GLU A 62 -16.86 9.31 -5.80
N ALA A 63 -16.10 8.25 -6.12
CA ALA A 63 -15.26 7.58 -5.14
C ALA A 63 -14.24 8.55 -4.53
N LEU A 64 -13.51 9.29 -5.37
CA LEU A 64 -12.52 10.28 -4.92
C LEU A 64 -13.16 11.38 -4.06
N ALA A 65 -14.32 11.89 -4.46
CA ALA A 65 -15.06 12.88 -3.68
C ALA A 65 -15.53 12.32 -2.32
N HIS A 66 -15.85 11.03 -2.23
CA HIS A 66 -16.13 10.38 -0.95
C HIS A 66 -14.88 10.23 -0.09
N TRP A 67 -13.74 9.83 -0.64
CA TRP A 67 -12.47 9.78 0.10
C TRP A 67 -12.06 11.13 0.68
N GLN A 68 -12.14 12.20 -0.13
CA GLN A 68 -11.85 13.56 0.31
C GLN A 68 -12.79 14.02 1.44
N ARG A 69 -14.09 13.71 1.32
CA ARG A 69 -15.06 13.99 2.39
C ARG A 69 -14.81 13.17 3.65
N ALA A 70 -14.36 11.93 3.53
CA ALA A 70 -13.99 11.10 4.68
C ALA A 70 -12.84 11.73 5.47
N VAL A 71 -11.77 12.15 4.78
CA VAL A 71 -10.63 12.85 5.40
C VAL A 71 -11.07 14.15 6.05
N ALA A 72 -11.88 14.96 5.37
CA ALA A 72 -12.39 16.22 5.92
C ALA A 72 -13.27 16.01 7.16
N ALA A 73 -14.16 15.02 7.14
CA ALA A 73 -15.03 14.67 8.26
C ALA A 73 -14.22 14.18 9.47
N GLY A 74 -13.25 13.30 9.25
CA GLY A 74 -12.37 12.80 10.31
C GLY A 74 -11.51 13.92 10.92
N ALA A 75 -10.93 14.78 10.07
CA ALA A 75 -10.16 15.92 10.55
C ALA A 75 -11.01 16.89 11.39
N ALA A 76 -12.25 17.15 10.95
CA ALA A 76 -13.19 17.99 11.69
C ALA A 76 -13.64 17.37 13.02
N ALA A 77 -13.83 16.05 13.07
CA ALA A 77 -14.20 15.31 14.26
C ALA A 77 -13.11 15.39 15.35
N LEU A 78 -11.85 15.19 14.96
CA LEU A 78 -10.71 15.22 15.87
C LEU A 78 -10.38 16.65 16.33
N GLY A 79 -10.43 17.60 15.40
CA GLY A 79 -10.09 19.00 15.62
C GLY A 79 -8.61 19.23 16.02
N PRO A 80 -8.13 20.49 16.03
CA PRO A 80 -6.70 20.77 16.18
C PRO A 80 -6.08 20.33 17.52
N ALA A 81 -6.89 20.24 18.59
CA ALA A 81 -6.42 19.76 19.89
C ALA A 81 -6.19 18.25 19.87
N GLY A 82 -7.16 17.49 19.36
CA GLY A 82 -7.04 16.03 19.25
C GLY A 82 -5.85 15.61 18.39
N PHE A 83 -5.60 16.32 17.28
CA PHE A 83 -4.39 16.07 16.47
C PHE A 83 -3.11 16.21 17.27
N ARG A 84 -2.95 17.30 18.03
CA ARG A 84 -1.72 17.53 18.80
C ARG A 84 -1.55 16.55 19.95
N GLU A 85 -2.63 16.16 20.59
CA GLU A 85 -2.60 15.26 21.75
C GLU A 85 -2.28 13.81 21.35
N MET A 86 -2.69 13.39 20.16
CA MET A 86 -2.59 11.98 19.72
C MET A 86 -1.50 11.74 18.67
N GLU A 87 -0.81 12.79 18.20
CA GLU A 87 0.25 12.70 17.17
C GLU A 87 1.32 11.66 17.54
N GLY A 88 1.70 10.84 16.56
CA GLY A 88 2.64 9.73 16.76
C GLY A 88 1.99 8.44 17.26
N GLU A 89 0.79 8.53 17.84
CA GLU A 89 0.07 7.40 18.45
C GLU A 89 -1.32 7.21 17.84
N PHE A 90 -1.58 7.75 16.64
CA PHE A 90 -2.92 7.74 16.02
C PHE A 90 -3.56 6.35 15.91
N TRP A 91 -2.79 5.26 15.93
CA TRP A 91 -3.39 3.92 15.91
C TRP A 91 -3.86 3.42 17.28
N GLY A 92 -3.23 3.91 18.35
CA GLY A 92 -3.56 3.57 19.73
C GLY A 92 -4.93 4.12 20.16
N TRP A 93 -5.32 5.27 19.63
CA TRP A 93 -6.61 5.91 19.87
C TRP A 93 -7.66 5.38 18.89
N LEU A 94 -8.87 5.06 19.38
CA LEU A 94 -9.92 4.49 18.53
C LEU A 94 -10.57 5.57 17.65
N GLU A 95 -10.65 6.78 18.18
CA GLU A 95 -11.31 7.96 17.61
C GLU A 95 -10.61 8.47 16.35
N THR A 96 -9.31 8.23 16.23
CA THR A 96 -8.45 8.59 15.08
C THR A 96 -8.48 7.55 13.96
N ARG A 97 -8.91 6.32 14.23
CA ARG A 97 -8.88 5.23 13.22
C ARG A 97 -9.76 5.50 12.01
N PRO A 98 -10.98 6.09 12.12
CA PRO A 98 -11.76 6.48 10.95
C PRO A 98 -11.02 7.46 10.04
N TYR A 99 -10.28 8.41 10.63
CA TYR A 99 -9.45 9.36 9.87
C TYR A 99 -8.27 8.66 9.19
N MET A 100 -7.57 7.77 9.89
CA MET A 100 -6.45 6.99 9.33
C MET A 100 -6.90 6.05 8.20
N ARG A 101 -8.07 5.42 8.28
CA ARG A 101 -8.66 4.66 7.17
C ARG A 101 -9.01 5.55 5.97
N ALA A 102 -9.53 6.74 6.23
CA ALA A 102 -9.85 7.71 5.18
C ALA A 102 -8.59 8.19 4.44
N LEU A 103 -7.52 8.50 5.18
CA LEU A 103 -6.22 8.87 4.58
C LEU A 103 -5.67 7.75 3.70
N HIS A 104 -5.70 6.51 4.18
CA HIS A 104 -5.19 5.35 3.44
C HIS A 104 -5.94 5.17 2.11
N GLY A 105 -7.27 5.17 2.17
CA GLY A 105 -8.10 5.04 0.97
C GLY A 105 -7.94 6.21 0.00
N LEU A 106 -7.79 7.43 0.52
CA LEU A 106 -7.51 8.59 -0.31
C LEU A 106 -6.14 8.47 -1.00
N ALA A 107 -5.08 8.10 -0.28
CA ALA A 107 -3.74 7.92 -0.83
C ALA A 107 -3.74 6.92 -1.99
N GLY A 108 -4.38 5.75 -1.81
CA GLY A 108 -4.52 4.75 -2.86
C GLY A 108 -5.34 5.23 -4.06
N ALA A 109 -6.43 5.97 -3.82
CA ALA A 109 -7.25 6.53 -4.90
C ALA A 109 -6.52 7.61 -5.71
N LEU A 110 -5.75 8.47 -5.05
CA LEU A 110 -4.89 9.48 -5.69
C LEU A 110 -3.81 8.81 -6.55
N TRP A 111 -3.15 7.78 -6.01
CA TRP A 111 -2.14 7.01 -6.75
C TRP A 111 -2.73 6.38 -8.01
N ALA A 112 -3.88 5.72 -7.88
CA ALA A 112 -4.58 5.11 -9.02
C ALA A 112 -5.05 6.14 -10.07
N ALA A 113 -5.31 7.38 -9.66
CA ALA A 113 -5.64 8.49 -10.54
C ALA A 113 -4.42 9.17 -11.19
N GLY A 114 -3.19 8.70 -10.92
CA GLY A 114 -1.95 9.30 -11.41
C GLY A 114 -1.54 10.59 -10.68
N GLN A 115 -2.15 10.89 -9.53
CA GLN A 115 -1.82 12.04 -8.69
C GLN A 115 -0.73 11.65 -7.69
N ALA A 116 0.46 11.32 -8.22
CA ALA A 116 1.56 10.72 -7.46
C ALA A 116 2.03 11.58 -6.26
N GLU A 117 2.24 12.88 -6.47
CA GLU A 117 2.69 13.78 -5.39
C GLU A 117 1.69 13.87 -4.25
N ASP A 118 0.40 13.97 -4.56
CA ASP A 118 -0.65 14.04 -3.54
C ASP A 118 -0.76 12.72 -2.77
N ALA A 119 -0.66 11.57 -3.45
CA ALA A 119 -0.67 10.26 -2.83
C ALA A 119 0.51 10.08 -1.86
N ILE A 120 1.72 10.42 -2.31
CA ILE A 120 2.95 10.38 -1.49
C ILE A 120 2.83 11.31 -0.28
N ALA A 121 2.25 12.51 -0.46
CA ALA A 121 2.02 13.44 0.65
C ALA A 121 1.07 12.84 1.70
N GLN A 122 -0.02 12.17 1.29
CA GLN A 122 -0.91 11.50 2.24
C GLN A 122 -0.21 10.36 2.99
N ALA A 123 0.57 9.52 2.29
CA ALA A 123 1.31 8.43 2.94
C ALA A 123 2.33 8.95 3.97
N ARG A 124 3.03 10.05 3.67
CA ARG A 124 3.93 10.71 4.63
C ARG A 124 3.22 11.23 5.84
N GLU A 125 2.07 11.88 5.64
CA GLU A 125 1.25 12.35 6.75
C GLU A 125 0.82 11.19 7.63
N MET A 126 0.41 10.05 7.05
CA MET A 126 0.08 8.86 7.82
C MET A 126 1.26 8.34 8.65
N LEU A 127 2.48 8.30 8.09
CA LEU A 127 3.68 7.88 8.84
C LEU A 127 4.10 8.89 9.90
N ARG A 128 3.85 10.19 9.70
CA ARG A 128 4.05 11.20 10.75
C ARG A 128 3.06 10.99 11.91
N LEU A 129 1.80 10.73 11.60
CA LEU A 129 0.74 10.53 12.59
C LEU A 129 0.85 9.17 13.31
N ASN A 130 1.36 8.15 12.62
CA ASN A 130 1.60 6.82 13.15
C ASN A 130 2.93 6.24 12.63
N PRO A 131 4.09 6.59 13.23
CA PRO A 131 5.40 6.10 12.80
C PRO A 131 5.57 4.59 12.93
N ASN A 132 4.85 3.95 13.87
CA ASN A 132 4.83 2.50 14.04
C ASN A 132 4.09 1.79 12.88
N ASP A 133 3.38 2.55 12.04
CA ASP A 133 2.79 2.14 10.78
C ASP A 133 2.05 0.79 10.82
N ASN A 134 1.06 0.72 11.71
CA ASN A 134 0.22 -0.46 11.86
C ASN A 134 -0.59 -0.82 10.61
N GLN A 135 -0.72 0.12 9.66
CA GLN A 135 -1.43 -0.09 8.39
C GLN A 135 -0.53 -0.57 7.26
N GLY A 136 0.80 -0.52 7.44
CA GLY A 136 1.75 -0.96 6.42
C GLY A 136 1.98 0.05 5.29
N VAL A 137 1.65 1.32 5.49
CA VAL A 137 1.77 2.40 4.50
C VAL A 137 3.20 2.58 4.00
N ARG A 138 4.21 2.23 4.82
CA ARG A 138 5.63 2.30 4.44
C ARG A 138 5.97 1.41 3.23
N TYR A 139 5.26 0.30 3.03
CA TYR A 139 5.47 -0.59 1.88
C TYR A 139 4.98 0.06 0.59
N GLU A 140 3.78 0.62 0.62
CA GLU A 140 3.15 1.33 -0.49
C GLU A 140 3.99 2.57 -0.84
N LEU A 141 4.37 3.36 0.17
CA LEU A 141 5.23 4.53 -0.01
C LEU A 141 6.57 4.15 -0.65
N LEU A 142 7.23 3.08 -0.18
CA LEU A 142 8.48 2.61 -0.76
C LEU A 142 8.30 2.25 -2.25
N GLY A 143 7.20 1.57 -2.59
CA GLY A 143 6.80 1.26 -3.96
C GLY A 143 6.61 2.50 -4.83
N TRP A 144 5.86 3.48 -4.33
CA TRP A 144 5.57 4.72 -5.03
C TRP A 144 6.82 5.57 -5.24
N LEU A 145 7.67 5.72 -4.22
CA LEU A 145 8.94 6.46 -4.34
C LEU A 145 9.87 5.80 -5.37
N LEU A 146 9.94 4.47 -5.38
CA LEU A 146 10.71 3.74 -6.40
C LEU A 146 10.11 3.95 -7.79
N ALA A 147 8.79 3.89 -7.95
CA ALA A 147 8.14 4.12 -9.24
C ALA A 147 8.41 5.54 -9.79
N GLU A 148 8.41 6.55 -8.92
CA GLU A 148 8.68 7.95 -9.26
C GLU A 148 10.18 8.31 -9.34
N GLY A 149 11.09 7.36 -9.11
CA GLY A 149 12.54 7.61 -9.18
C GLY A 149 13.10 8.49 -8.05
N ARG A 150 12.39 8.56 -6.92
CA ARG A 150 12.73 9.42 -5.77
C ARG A 150 13.76 8.76 -4.85
N ASP A 151 14.93 8.44 -5.41
CA ASP A 151 15.94 7.55 -4.81
C ASP A 151 16.48 8.03 -3.45
N ASP A 152 16.62 9.34 -3.24
CA ASP A 152 17.06 9.89 -1.95
C ASP A 152 16.02 9.69 -0.85
N GLU A 153 14.74 9.74 -1.21
CA GLU A 153 13.63 9.53 -0.27
C GLU A 153 13.41 8.04 -0.01
N VAL A 154 13.67 7.18 -1.00
CA VAL A 154 13.77 5.73 -0.81
C VAL A 154 14.87 5.40 0.21
N ALA A 155 16.06 6.00 0.07
CA ALA A 155 17.16 5.80 1.02
C ALA A 155 16.78 6.24 2.43
N ALA A 156 16.21 7.44 2.58
CA ALA A 156 15.77 7.93 3.89
C ALA A 156 14.70 7.04 4.53
N LEU A 157 13.78 6.48 3.74
CA LEU A 157 12.76 5.56 4.24
C LEU A 157 13.38 4.23 4.70
N ILE A 158 14.35 3.69 3.96
CA ILE A 158 15.12 2.49 4.34
C ILE A 158 15.88 2.71 5.65
N ASP A 159 16.47 3.89 5.84
CA ASP A 159 17.19 4.24 7.06
C ASP A 159 16.25 4.46 8.27
N THR A 160 14.99 4.82 8.01
CA THR A 160 13.96 5.00 9.06
C THR A 160 13.47 3.66 9.61
N TYR A 161 13.44 2.61 8.78
CA TYR A 161 12.97 1.27 9.15
C TYR A 161 14.08 0.21 8.94
N PRO A 162 15.21 0.30 9.68
CA PRO A 162 16.35 -0.60 9.49
C PRO A 162 16.06 -2.06 9.86
N GLU A 163 15.07 -2.30 10.74
CA GLU A 163 14.63 -3.61 11.19
C GLU A 163 13.85 -4.41 10.14
N GLU A 164 13.45 -3.76 9.04
CA GLU A 164 12.61 -4.39 8.03
C GLU A 164 13.35 -5.44 7.20
N GLY A 165 12.94 -6.69 7.43
CA GLY A 165 13.51 -7.90 6.83
C GLY A 165 12.62 -8.56 5.76
N MET A 166 11.37 -8.12 5.59
CA MET A 166 10.48 -8.65 4.55
C MET A 166 11.08 -8.43 3.17
N ALA A 167 10.87 -9.38 2.25
CA ALA A 167 11.57 -9.40 0.97
C ALA A 167 11.46 -8.09 0.15
N VAL A 168 10.39 -7.31 0.34
CA VAL A 168 10.24 -5.99 -0.31
C VAL A 168 11.46 -5.11 -0.06
N TRP A 169 12.01 -5.10 1.15
CA TRP A 169 13.08 -4.18 1.54
C TRP A 169 14.46 -4.52 0.97
N PRO A 170 14.97 -5.76 1.07
CA PRO A 170 16.19 -6.17 0.36
C PRO A 170 16.09 -5.96 -1.16
N TRP A 171 14.93 -6.23 -1.75
CA TRP A 171 14.72 -6.02 -3.18
C TRP A 171 14.64 -4.54 -3.58
N ALA A 172 14.12 -3.67 -2.71
CA ALA A 172 14.17 -2.22 -2.88
C ALA A 172 15.59 -1.67 -2.77
N ARG A 173 16.36 -2.09 -1.75
CA ARG A 173 17.79 -1.76 -1.58
C ARG A 173 18.61 -2.15 -2.82
N THR A 174 18.32 -3.31 -3.40
CA THR A 174 18.97 -3.78 -4.63
C THR A 174 18.72 -2.84 -5.81
N LEU A 175 17.46 -2.43 -6.02
CA LEU A 175 17.13 -1.51 -7.10
C LEU A 175 17.77 -0.13 -6.89
N LEU A 176 17.76 0.37 -5.65
CA LEU A 176 18.39 1.64 -5.29
C LEU A 176 19.91 1.61 -5.55
N ALA A 177 20.60 0.54 -5.14
CA ALA A 177 22.03 0.37 -5.41
C ALA A 177 22.31 0.36 -6.93
N PHE A 178 21.50 -0.37 -7.71
CA PHE A 178 21.61 -0.39 -9.16
C PHE A 178 21.39 1.00 -9.78
N ARG A 179 20.42 1.79 -9.31
CA ARG A 179 20.17 3.14 -9.85
C ARG A 179 21.30 4.11 -9.54
N ARG A 180 21.87 4.04 -8.32
CA ARG A 180 22.92 4.95 -7.86
C ARG A 180 24.29 4.65 -8.47
N GLU A 181 24.63 3.37 -8.61
CA GLU A 181 26.00 2.95 -8.96
C GLU A 181 26.06 2.14 -10.28
N GLY A 182 24.92 1.79 -10.85
CA GLY A 182 24.83 0.93 -12.02
C GLY A 182 25.05 -0.55 -11.70
N ALA A 183 25.22 -1.34 -12.76
CA ALA A 183 25.63 -2.73 -12.63
C ALA A 183 27.08 -2.80 -12.11
N GLY A 184 27.27 -3.36 -10.92
CA GLY A 184 28.59 -3.41 -10.29
C GLY A 184 28.57 -4.05 -8.91
N PRO A 185 29.71 -4.02 -8.18
CA PRO A 185 29.87 -4.73 -6.92
C PRO A 185 28.82 -4.43 -5.86
N ALA A 186 28.40 -3.16 -5.71
CA ALA A 186 27.39 -2.77 -4.72
C ALA A 186 26.01 -3.36 -5.05
N ALA A 187 25.53 -3.20 -6.28
CA ALA A 187 24.26 -3.76 -6.73
C ALA A 187 24.27 -5.29 -6.73
N ASP A 188 25.40 -5.91 -7.08
CA ASP A 188 25.59 -7.36 -7.06
C ASP A 188 25.54 -7.94 -5.63
N ALA A 189 26.18 -7.26 -4.67
CA ALA A 189 26.13 -7.63 -3.26
C ALA A 189 24.72 -7.49 -2.69
N ALA A 190 24.03 -6.38 -2.97
CA ALA A 190 22.65 -6.17 -2.55
C ALA A 190 21.71 -7.25 -3.14
N LEU A 191 21.90 -7.59 -4.42
CA LEU A 191 21.13 -8.64 -5.09
C LEU A 191 21.35 -10.01 -4.43
N ALA A 192 22.59 -10.35 -4.04
CA ALA A 192 22.87 -11.59 -3.34
C ALA A 192 22.09 -11.69 -2.01
N SER A 193 22.08 -10.63 -1.21
CA SER A 193 21.29 -10.55 0.03
C SER A 193 19.77 -10.63 -0.25
N ALA A 194 19.29 -9.99 -1.32
CA ALA A 194 17.87 -10.05 -1.69
C ALA A 194 17.42 -11.46 -2.16
N ILE A 195 18.30 -12.18 -2.87
CA ILE A 195 18.06 -13.57 -3.27
C ILE A 195 18.07 -14.51 -2.05
N GLU A 196 18.95 -14.28 -1.08
CA GLU A 196 18.97 -15.03 0.17
C GLU A 196 17.68 -14.82 0.98
N ALA A 197 17.20 -13.57 1.05
CA ALA A 197 15.92 -13.25 1.69
C ALA A 197 14.73 -13.91 0.97
N ASN A 198 14.67 -13.81 -0.37
CA ASN A 198 13.63 -14.48 -1.15
C ASN A 198 14.06 -14.71 -2.61
N SER A 199 14.46 -15.96 -2.90
CA SER A 199 14.91 -16.39 -4.23
C SER A 199 13.78 -16.48 -5.28
N HIS A 200 12.51 -16.45 -4.86
CA HIS A 200 11.37 -16.55 -5.77
C HIS A 200 11.04 -15.24 -6.50
N VAL A 201 11.54 -14.10 -6.01
CA VAL A 201 11.29 -12.78 -6.62
C VAL A 201 12.00 -12.64 -7.96
N ALA A 202 13.27 -13.04 -8.04
CA ALA A 202 14.08 -12.83 -9.24
C ALA A 202 13.45 -13.45 -10.51
N PRO A 203 12.98 -14.73 -10.49
CA PRO A 203 12.29 -15.32 -11.63
C PRO A 203 10.98 -14.61 -12.02
N LEU A 204 10.28 -14.01 -11.06
CA LEU A 204 9.04 -13.28 -11.31
C LEU A 204 9.32 -11.91 -11.96
N LEU A 205 10.32 -11.16 -11.47
CA LEU A 205 10.77 -9.91 -12.09
C LEU A 205 11.36 -10.14 -13.48
N ALA A 206 12.19 -11.18 -13.63
CA ALA A 206 12.77 -11.57 -14.91
C ALA A 206 11.73 -12.13 -15.92
N GLY A 207 10.52 -12.46 -15.46
CA GLY A 207 9.46 -13.03 -16.30
C GLY A 207 9.71 -14.49 -16.71
N THR A 208 10.64 -15.20 -16.06
CA THR A 208 10.87 -16.64 -16.28
C THR A 208 9.86 -17.50 -15.52
N LYS A 209 9.23 -16.95 -14.47
CA LYS A 209 8.07 -17.51 -13.78
C LYS A 209 6.85 -16.63 -14.02
N ARG A 210 5.68 -17.25 -14.18
CA ARG A 210 4.41 -16.53 -14.35
C ARG A 210 3.99 -15.86 -13.05
N ARG A 211 3.50 -14.63 -13.17
CA ARG A 211 2.87 -13.89 -12.06
C ARG A 211 1.59 -14.61 -11.62
N PRO A 212 1.29 -14.66 -10.31
CA PRO A 212 -0.01 -15.13 -9.82
C PRO A 212 -1.14 -14.31 -10.43
N LYS A 213 -2.27 -14.96 -10.73
CA LYS A 213 -3.46 -14.27 -11.27
C LYS A 213 -4.26 -13.51 -10.22
N ARG A 214 -4.03 -13.81 -8.95
CA ARG A 214 -4.70 -13.21 -7.79
C ARG A 214 -3.66 -12.93 -6.72
N PRO A 215 -3.83 -11.85 -5.94
CA PRO A 215 -3.02 -11.61 -4.75
C PRO A 215 -3.13 -12.80 -3.79
N PRO A 216 -2.04 -13.16 -3.09
CA PRO A 216 -2.07 -14.21 -2.10
C PRO A 216 -2.93 -13.80 -0.89
N ALA A 217 -3.70 -14.74 -0.33
CA ALA A 217 -4.49 -14.47 0.88
C ALA A 217 -3.61 -14.36 2.14
N MET A 218 -2.47 -15.06 2.15
CA MET A 218 -1.47 -15.06 3.20
C MET A 218 -0.09 -15.29 2.58
N TYR A 219 0.94 -14.76 3.21
CA TYR A 219 2.34 -14.96 2.84
C TYR A 219 3.21 -15.06 4.09
N GLY A 220 4.31 -15.79 3.98
CA GLY A 220 5.33 -15.95 5.01
C GLY A 220 6.72 -15.62 4.48
N TRP A 221 7.66 -15.45 5.41
CA TRP A 221 9.03 -15.06 5.10
C TRP A 221 9.69 -16.06 4.15
N GLY A 222 10.23 -15.55 3.05
CA GLY A 222 10.96 -16.30 2.03
C GLY A 222 10.09 -17.12 1.06
N ASP A 223 8.77 -17.13 1.22
CA ASP A 223 7.90 -17.99 0.40
C ASP A 223 7.55 -17.37 -0.97
N ALA A 224 6.92 -18.17 -1.83
CA ALA A 224 6.54 -17.73 -3.18
C ALA A 224 5.38 -16.71 -3.21
N ASN A 225 4.58 -16.63 -2.13
CA ASN A 225 3.50 -15.66 -2.01
C ASN A 225 4.07 -14.29 -1.61
N GLU A 226 5.05 -14.24 -0.71
CA GLU A 226 5.79 -13.02 -0.37
C GLU A 226 6.44 -12.44 -1.63
N ALA A 227 7.02 -13.29 -2.48
CA ALA A 227 7.58 -12.84 -3.74
C ALA A 227 6.54 -12.21 -4.70
N ALA A 228 5.27 -12.61 -4.60
CA ALA A 228 4.19 -11.96 -5.34
C ALA A 228 3.88 -10.56 -4.78
N VAL A 229 3.92 -10.40 -3.46
CA VAL A 229 3.78 -9.10 -2.78
C VAL A 229 4.93 -8.16 -3.20
N VAL A 230 6.17 -8.64 -3.26
CA VAL A 230 7.30 -7.83 -3.77
C VAL A 230 7.02 -7.25 -5.17
N LEU A 231 6.41 -8.06 -6.04
CA LEU A 231 6.04 -7.62 -7.39
C LEU A 231 4.91 -6.59 -7.40
N GLU A 232 3.97 -6.69 -6.46
CA GLU A 232 2.85 -5.77 -6.30
C GLU A 232 3.34 -4.42 -5.78
N GLU A 233 4.16 -4.44 -4.73
CA GLU A 233 4.64 -3.23 -4.05
C GLU A 233 5.67 -2.47 -4.89
N ILE A 234 6.78 -3.12 -5.28
CA ILE A 234 7.94 -2.44 -5.86
C ILE A 234 8.23 -2.84 -7.31
N GLY A 235 7.43 -3.73 -7.88
CA GLY A 235 7.64 -4.24 -9.24
C GLY A 235 7.57 -3.15 -10.30
N ALA A 236 6.73 -2.12 -10.11
CA ALA A 236 6.67 -0.97 -11.01
C ALA A 236 8.01 -0.24 -11.09
N GLY A 237 8.65 0.04 -9.94
CA GLY A 237 9.97 0.67 -9.89
C GLY A 237 11.03 -0.12 -10.67
N TRP A 238 11.05 -1.45 -10.53
CA TRP A 238 11.95 -2.31 -11.29
C TRP A 238 11.71 -2.24 -12.81
N MET A 239 10.45 -2.24 -13.24
CA MET A 239 10.07 -2.23 -14.66
C MET A 239 10.31 -0.87 -15.32
N LEU A 240 10.11 0.22 -14.57
CA LEU A 240 10.34 1.59 -15.03
C LEU A 240 11.82 1.98 -15.05
N THR A 241 12.69 1.22 -14.36
CA THR A 241 14.13 1.50 -14.34
C THR A 241 14.82 0.96 -15.59
N PRO A 242 15.40 1.81 -16.45
CA PRO A 242 16.11 1.35 -17.63
C PRO A 242 17.25 0.39 -17.27
N GLY A 243 17.32 -0.75 -17.97
CA GLY A 243 18.40 -1.73 -17.80
C GLY A 243 18.29 -2.64 -16.56
N ALA A 244 17.49 -2.32 -15.54
CA ALA A 244 17.44 -3.10 -14.29
C ALA A 244 17.01 -4.56 -14.52
N ILE A 245 15.94 -4.78 -15.30
CA ILE A 245 15.47 -6.14 -15.62
C ILE A 245 16.47 -6.90 -16.50
N ALA A 246 17.15 -6.22 -17.43
CA ALA A 246 18.15 -6.84 -18.28
C ALA A 246 19.39 -7.27 -17.49
N TRP A 247 19.86 -6.40 -16.58
CA TRP A 247 20.92 -6.70 -15.63
C TRP A 247 20.54 -7.89 -14.72
N LEU A 248 19.35 -7.87 -14.12
CA LEU A 248 18.86 -8.97 -13.29
C LEU A 248 18.88 -10.30 -14.06
N LYS A 249 18.38 -10.32 -15.30
CA LYS A 249 18.41 -11.51 -16.16
C LYS A 249 19.81 -12.04 -16.41
N ALA A 250 20.79 -11.16 -16.60
CA ALA A 250 22.18 -11.54 -16.82
C ALA A 250 22.84 -12.15 -15.56
N LYS A 251 22.30 -11.86 -14.37
CA LYS A 251 22.76 -12.44 -13.09
C LYS A 251 22.13 -13.78 -12.75
N LEU A 252 21.00 -14.12 -13.39
CA LEU A 252 20.34 -15.40 -13.15
C LEU A 252 21.00 -16.53 -13.94
N PRO A 253 21.04 -17.75 -13.38
CA PRO A 253 21.49 -18.91 -14.14
C PRO A 253 20.63 -19.09 -15.40
N PRO A 254 21.20 -19.60 -16.51
CA PRO A 254 20.43 -19.84 -17.73
C PRO A 254 19.26 -20.78 -17.45
N VAL A 255 18.07 -20.42 -17.93
CA VAL A 255 16.88 -21.27 -17.79
C VAL A 255 17.15 -22.58 -18.55
N PRO A 256 17.03 -23.77 -17.90
CA PRO A 256 17.23 -25.02 -18.60
C PRO A 256 16.26 -25.11 -19.78
N ALA A 257 16.77 -25.43 -20.97
CA ALA A 257 15.94 -25.65 -22.15
C ALA A 257 14.86 -26.69 -21.81
N ARG A 258 13.60 -26.37 -22.11
CA ARG A 258 12.50 -27.34 -22.01
C ARG A 258 12.90 -28.57 -22.83
N ARG A 259 13.11 -29.72 -22.18
CA ARG A 259 13.33 -30.98 -22.89
C ARG A 259 12.14 -31.19 -23.85
N PRO A 260 12.38 -31.44 -25.15
CA PRO A 260 11.29 -31.77 -26.05
C PRO A 260 10.58 -33.00 -25.48
N SER A 261 9.25 -32.92 -25.40
CA SER A 261 8.41 -34.04 -25.01
C SER A 261 8.69 -35.18 -25.98
N HIS A 262 9.39 -36.23 -25.52
CA HIS A 262 9.45 -37.48 -26.26
C HIS A 262 8.03 -38.03 -26.33
N THR A 263 7.34 -37.76 -27.44
CA THR A 263 6.25 -38.60 -27.91
C THR A 263 6.88 -39.92 -28.30
N SER A 264 6.90 -40.87 -27.37
CA SER A 264 7.15 -42.27 -27.67
C SER A 264 5.98 -42.76 -28.52
N GLY A 265 6.12 -42.66 -29.84
CA GLY A 265 5.31 -43.39 -30.79
C GLY A 265 5.59 -44.88 -30.59
N THR A 266 4.60 -45.59 -30.08
CA THR A 266 4.56 -47.05 -30.06
C THR A 266 4.59 -47.56 -31.49
N GLY A 267 5.64 -48.31 -31.83
CA GLY A 267 5.74 -49.05 -33.09
C GLY A 267 4.61 -50.06 -33.22
N SER A 268 4.15 -50.22 -34.46
CA SER A 268 3.21 -51.25 -34.93
C SER A 268 3.84 -52.63 -34.91
#